data_AF-A0AAW1LDD3-F1
#
_entry.id   AF-A0AAW1LDD3-F1
#
_cell.length_a   1.000
_cell.length_b   1.000
_cell.length_c   1.000
_cell.angle_alpha   90.00
_cell.angle_beta   90.00
_cell.angle_gamma   90.00
#
_symmetry.space_group_name_H-M   'P 1'
#
loop_
_entity.id
_entity.type
_entity.pdbx_description
1 polymer ?
#
loop_
_entity_poly.entity_id
_entity_poly.type
_entity_poly.pdbx_seq_one_letter_code
_entity_poly.pdbx_strand_id
1 'polypeptide(L)'
;MTRYLWTVTPLLGVTETWLTAGMTDDAVSLDGYTIARRDRDDGRRGGGVALYIRNAFSFVTLGVALYIRNAFSFVTLDLPCDDNFEHV
;
A
#
# COMPACT_ATOMS: atom_id res chain seq x y z
N MET A 1 0.00 -32.19 -3.22
CA MET A 1 -1.33 -31.56 -3.46
C MET A 1 -1.19 -30.09 -3.13
N THR A 2 -0.71 -29.30 -4.08
CA THR A 2 -0.41 -27.87 -3.88
C THR A 2 -1.73 -27.11 -3.96
N ARG A 3 -2.31 -26.79 -2.80
CA ARG A 3 -3.45 -25.86 -2.75
C ARG A 3 -2.92 -24.49 -3.12
N TYR A 4 -3.33 -23.97 -4.27
CA TYR A 4 -3.11 -22.57 -4.57
C TYR A 4 -3.84 -21.71 -3.53
N LEU A 5 -3.08 -20.95 -2.73
CA LEU A 5 -3.53 -20.07 -1.65
C LEU A 5 -4.14 -18.75 -2.21
N TRP A 6 -5.06 -18.83 -3.19
CA TRP A 6 -5.70 -17.64 -3.78
C TRP A 6 -6.61 -16.87 -2.80
N THR A 7 -6.81 -17.35 -1.57
CA THR A 7 -7.64 -16.69 -0.56
C THR A 7 -6.90 -15.63 0.25
N VAL A 8 -5.60 -15.46 0.04
CA VAL A 8 -4.81 -14.50 0.81
C VAL A 8 -4.35 -13.38 -0.11
N THR A 9 -4.80 -12.16 0.14
CA THR A 9 -4.34 -10.95 -0.57
C THR A 9 -3.14 -10.38 0.18
N PRO A 10 -1.89 -10.51 -0.30
CA PRO A 10 -0.72 -9.98 0.40
C PRO A 10 -0.68 -8.46 0.37
N LEU A 11 -1.11 -7.90 -0.76
CA LEU A 11 -1.11 -6.48 -1.07
C LEU A 11 -2.45 -6.12 -1.71
N LEU A 12 -3.12 -5.10 -1.18
CA LEU A 12 -4.32 -4.51 -1.76
C LEU A 12 -4.05 -3.04 -2.07
N GLY A 13 -4.00 -2.71 -3.37
CA GLY A 13 -3.88 -1.34 -3.85
C GLY A 13 -5.25 -0.72 -4.10
N VAL A 14 -5.49 0.46 -3.53
CA VAL A 14 -6.68 1.27 -3.76
C VAL A 14 -6.25 2.60 -4.37
N THR A 15 -6.91 2.99 -5.46
CA THR A 15 -6.70 4.27 -6.15
C THR A 15 -7.96 5.11 -6.05
N GLU A 16 -7.83 6.43 -6.18
CA GLU A 16 -8.95 7.36 -5.97
C GLU A 16 -9.57 7.15 -4.58
N THR A 17 -8.73 7.22 -3.55
CA THR A 17 -9.14 6.99 -2.16
C THR A 17 -9.89 8.17 -1.56
N TRP A 18 -9.67 9.38 -2.09
CA TRP A 18 -10.24 10.64 -1.60
C TRP A 18 -9.93 10.92 -0.11
N LEU A 19 -8.92 10.25 0.43
CA LEU A 19 -8.45 10.46 1.78
C LEU A 19 -7.71 11.79 1.90
N THR A 20 -7.77 12.34 3.10
CA THR A 20 -7.15 13.62 3.46
C THR A 20 -6.30 13.43 4.70
N ALA A 21 -5.31 14.31 4.89
CA ALA A 21 -4.44 14.28 6.06
C ALA A 21 -5.17 14.42 7.41
N GLY A 22 -6.43 14.87 7.40
CA GLY A 22 -7.28 14.93 8.60
C GLY A 22 -7.92 13.58 9.00
N MET A 23 -7.87 12.57 8.12
CA MET A 23 -8.36 11.23 8.41
C MET A 23 -7.22 10.38 9.00
N THR A 24 -7.38 9.90 10.23
CA THR A 24 -6.38 9.03 10.85
C THR A 24 -6.32 7.67 10.14
N ASP A 25 -5.19 6.97 10.25
CA ASP A 25 -5.06 5.63 9.68
C ASP A 25 -6.01 4.62 10.34
N ASP A 26 -6.32 4.78 11.63
CA ASP A 26 -7.29 3.96 12.36
C ASP A 26 -8.68 4.02 11.71
N ALA A 27 -9.09 5.20 11.21
CA ALA A 27 -10.39 5.40 10.58
C ALA A 27 -10.56 4.63 9.26
N VAL A 28 -9.45 4.23 8.64
CA VAL A 28 -9.40 3.52 7.35
C VAL A 28 -8.65 2.21 7.44
N SER A 29 -8.46 1.72 8.67
CA SER A 29 -7.70 0.51 8.96
C SER A 29 -8.45 -0.74 8.50
N LEU A 30 -7.67 -1.78 8.16
CA LEU A 30 -8.19 -3.09 7.81
C LEU A 30 -7.49 -4.13 8.69
N ASP A 31 -8.28 -4.96 9.36
CA ASP A 31 -7.76 -5.96 10.30
C ASP A 31 -6.72 -6.87 9.64
N GLY A 32 -5.54 -6.95 10.27
CA GLY A 32 -4.42 -7.75 9.78
C GLY A 32 -3.61 -7.09 8.66
N TYR A 33 -3.85 -5.81 8.36
CA TYR A 33 -3.07 -5.03 7.41
C TYR A 33 -2.51 -3.75 8.03
N THR A 34 -1.36 -3.33 7.50
CA THR A 34 -0.78 -2.01 7.71
C THR A 34 -1.01 -1.20 6.45
N ILE A 35 -1.37 0.09 6.60
CA ILE A 35 -1.63 0.99 5.48
C ILE A 35 -0.40 1.87 5.20
N ALA A 36 -0.04 2.00 3.93
CA ALA A 36 0.84 3.03 3.41
C ALA A 36 0.07 3.82 2.36
N ARG A 37 -0.02 5.15 2.49
CA ARG A 37 -0.90 5.96 1.62
C ARG A 37 -0.28 7.29 1.21
N ARG A 38 -0.79 7.84 0.10
CA ARG A 38 -0.57 9.23 -0.32
C ARG A 38 -1.91 9.90 -0.48
N ASP A 39 -2.17 10.84 0.42
CA ASP A 39 -3.33 11.72 0.33
C ASP A 39 -3.04 12.85 -0.65
N ARG A 40 -4.10 13.38 -1.27
CA ARG A 40 -4.01 14.59 -2.09
C ARG A 40 -4.16 15.82 -1.20
N ASP A 41 -3.13 16.65 -1.16
CA ASP A 41 -3.01 17.84 -0.31
C ASP A 41 -2.98 19.17 -1.10
N ASP A 42 -3.14 19.13 -2.42
CA ASP A 42 -3.01 20.29 -3.32
C ASP A 42 -4.33 21.04 -3.62
N GLY A 43 -5.40 20.73 -2.89
CA GLY A 43 -6.71 21.38 -3.03
C GLY A 43 -7.53 21.01 -4.27
N ARG A 44 -7.01 20.16 -5.18
CA ARG A 44 -7.80 19.63 -6.30
C ARG A 44 -8.82 18.60 -5.78
N ARG A 45 -9.91 18.36 -6.55
CA ARG A 45 -10.91 17.33 -6.22
C ARG A 45 -10.43 15.91 -6.59
N GLY A 46 -10.63 14.94 -5.70
CA GLY A 46 -10.38 13.50 -5.89
C GLY A 46 -8.99 12.99 -5.55
N GLY A 47 -8.60 11.86 -6.15
CA GLY A 47 -7.25 11.29 -6.14
C GLY A 47 -6.88 10.56 -4.84
N GLY A 48 -5.57 10.42 -4.65
CA GLY A 48 -5.01 9.65 -3.55
C GLY A 48 -4.87 8.17 -3.86
N VAL A 49 -3.93 7.54 -3.17
CA VAL A 49 -3.64 6.10 -3.28
C VAL A 49 -3.36 5.53 -1.90
N ALA A 50 -3.76 4.28 -1.68
CA ALA A 50 -3.48 3.53 -0.47
C ALA A 50 -3.06 2.12 -0.84
N LEU A 51 -2.12 1.59 -0.06
CA LEU A 51 -1.65 0.24 -0.15
C LEU A 51 -1.82 -0.41 1.21
N TYR A 52 -2.60 -1.48 1.27
CA TYR A 52 -2.75 -2.31 2.45
C TYR A 52 -1.81 -3.49 2.31
N ILE A 53 -0.87 -3.61 3.25
CA ILE A 53 0.11 -4.68 3.32
C ILE A 53 -0.26 -5.61 4.46
N ARG A 54 -0.43 -6.90 4.18
CA ARG A 54 -0.77 -7.87 5.22
C ARG A 54 0.37 -7.94 6.24
N ASN A 55 0.04 -7.90 7.54
CA ASN A 55 1.01 -7.84 8.64
C ASN A 55 1.94 -9.06 8.75
N ALA A 56 1.66 -10.12 7.98
CA ALA A 56 2.54 -11.28 7.85
C ALA A 56 3.80 -10.99 7.01
N PHE A 57 3.86 -9.85 6.31
CA PHE A 57 5.00 -9.45 5.50
C PHE A 57 5.75 -8.30 6.16
N SER A 58 7.06 -8.45 6.31
CA SER A 58 7.95 -7.34 6.58
C SER A 58 8.06 -6.47 5.33
N PHE A 59 8.05 -5.15 5.49
CA PHE A 59 8.25 -4.21 4.40
C PHE A 59 8.90 -2.93 4.90
N VAL A 60 9.52 -2.20 3.98
CA VAL A 60 9.99 -0.82 4.24
C VAL A 60 9.32 0.10 3.25
N THR A 61 8.68 1.16 3.74
CA THR A 61 8.21 2.24 2.88
C THR A 61 9.42 3.08 2.47
N LEU A 62 9.94 2.83 1.26
CA LEU A 62 11.12 3.51 0.71
C LEU A 62 10.89 5.00 0.43
N GLY A 63 9.62 5.37 0.29
CA GLY A 63 9.21 6.74 0.09
C GLY A 63 7.80 6.80 -0.47
N VAL A 64 7.17 7.95 -0.25
CA VAL A 64 6.01 8.38 -1.01
C VAL A 64 6.52 9.50 -1.91
N ALA A 65 7.24 9.12 -2.96
CA ALA A 65 7.96 10.07 -3.79
C ALA A 65 6.98 10.89 -4.64
N LEU A 66 6.89 12.17 -4.31
CA LEU A 66 6.41 13.22 -5.18
C LEU A 66 7.32 13.30 -6.42
N TYR A 67 6.79 13.86 -7.51
CA TYR A 67 7.55 14.42 -8.64
C TYR A 67 7.70 13.60 -9.95
N ILE A 68 6.55 13.20 -10.53
CA ILE A 68 6.29 13.60 -11.93
C ILE A 68 5.15 14.61 -11.87
N ARG A 69 5.45 15.89 -12.12
CA ARG A 69 4.56 17.06 -11.96
C ARG A 69 3.09 16.71 -12.21
N ASN A 70 2.30 16.69 -11.13
CA ASN A 70 0.83 16.75 -11.14
C ASN A 70 0.07 15.62 -11.88
N ALA A 71 0.73 14.54 -12.30
CA ALA A 71 0.09 13.52 -13.13
C ALA A 71 -0.46 12.33 -12.32
N PHE A 72 0.32 11.75 -11.39
CA PHE A 72 -0.05 10.52 -10.68
C PHE A 72 0.45 10.49 -9.23
N SER A 73 -0.22 9.72 -8.37
CA SER A 73 0.22 9.40 -7.00
C SER A 73 0.57 7.92 -6.92
N PHE A 74 1.63 7.57 -6.18
CA PHE A 74 2.06 6.19 -6.02
C PHE A 74 2.64 5.94 -4.62
N VAL A 75 2.64 4.68 -4.21
CA VAL A 75 3.28 4.18 -2.98
C VAL A 75 4.27 3.10 -3.40
N THR A 76 5.54 3.24 -2.98
CA THR A 76 6.59 2.24 -3.23
C THR A 76 6.95 1.51 -1.96
N LEU A 77 7.03 0.18 -2.06
CA LEU A 77 7.46 -0.71 -0.99
C LEU A 77 8.71 -1.46 -1.43
N ASP A 78 9.61 -1.66 -0.48
CA ASP A 78 10.59 -2.74 -0.56
C ASP A 78 10.05 -3.96 0.18
N LEU A 79 10.11 -5.12 -0.47
CA LEU A 79 9.81 -6.41 0.15
C LEU A 79 11.14 -7.13 0.31
N PRO A 80 11.69 -7.25 1.54
CA PRO A 80 12.89 -8.04 1.75
C PRO A 80 12.65 -9.46 1.24
N CYS A 81 13.49 -9.91 0.32
CA CYS A 81 13.53 -11.31 -0.09
C CYS A 81 14.21 -12.08 1.03
N ASP A 82 13.50 -13.01 1.68
CA ASP A 82 14.19 -14.05 2.42
C ASP A 82 14.95 -14.89 1.40
N ASP A 83 16.28 -15.03 1.54
CA ASP A 83 17.15 -15.84 0.67
C ASP A 83 16.84 -17.35 0.73
N ASN A 84 15.73 -17.76 1.37
CA ASN A 84 15.29 -19.13 1.58
C ASN A 84 14.26 -19.61 0.55
N PHE A 85 14.20 -19.01 -0.64
CA PHE A 85 13.48 -19.61 -1.76
C PHE A 85 14.26 -20.82 -2.29
N GLU A 86 14.23 -21.93 -1.54
CA GLU A 86 14.56 -23.23 -2.10
C GLU A 86 13.58 -23.48 -3.26
N HIS A 87 14.14 -23.65 -4.46
CA HIS A 87 13.41 -24.08 -5.64
C HIS A 87 12.74 -25.43 -5.34
N VAL A 88 11.43 -25.41 -5.08
CA VAL A 88 10.57 -26.59 -5.10
C VAL A 88 10.09 -26.86 -6.51
#